data_AF-A0A183C8J9-F1
#
_entry.id   AF-A0A183C8J9-F1
#
_cell.length_a   1.000
_cell.length_b   1.000
_cell.length_c   1.000
_cell.angle_alpha   90.00
_cell.angle_beta   90.00
_cell.angle_gamma   90.00
#
_symmetry.space_group_name_H-M   'P 1'
#
loop_
_entity.id
_entity.type
_entity.pdbx_description
1 polymer ?
#
loop_
_entity_poly.entity_id
_entity_poly.type
_entity_poly.pdbx_seq_one_letter_code
_entity_poly.pdbx_strand_id
1 'polypeptide(L)'
;MLLIICIINVIESVVIWPSPAFAAVNGAAIPPKMQRTKRMSSYGCLNCLDRCPSGGWNDTAPVIFTTMPMSPIKGRLYSNNVVDKKENTSQNNINLTSKNSTQSFTTSAKPATTKKEFSKMQAAHSQNSSFENDVDLIAKAVDFAAKAHRCQRRKTADGTPYINHPIGVAHLLTNVAKVYDPVTVAAAYLHDTVEDTDANFVEIESEFGPEVAAIVRECTDDRTLPKELRKRSQVERAAKLSFGAKLIKLADKLYNLRDLERLRPDGWSDQRVNKYFRWSREVVAQLRGTNEALEKELDEIFNRVIIEDQNDE
;
A
#
# COMPACT_ATOMS: atom_id res chain seq x y z
N MET A 1 13.03 -5.83 -3.49
CA MET A 1 12.40 -4.95 -4.51
C MET A 1 11.24 -5.65 -5.25
N LEU A 2 11.47 -6.66 -6.10
CA LEU A 2 10.41 -7.32 -6.88
C LEU A 2 9.32 -8.01 -6.03
N LEU A 3 9.67 -8.59 -4.87
CA LEU A 3 8.67 -9.23 -4.01
C LEU A 3 7.90 -8.28 -3.08
N ILE A 4 8.45 -7.13 -2.65
CA ILE A 4 7.67 -6.12 -1.90
C ILE A 4 6.55 -5.59 -2.80
N ILE A 5 6.88 -5.35 -4.07
CA ILE A 5 5.89 -5.04 -5.11
C ILE A 5 4.89 -6.20 -5.26
N CYS A 6 5.33 -7.46 -5.32
CA CYS A 6 4.40 -8.60 -5.36
C CYS A 6 3.51 -8.70 -4.12
N ILE A 7 4.02 -8.46 -2.91
CA ILE A 7 3.24 -8.57 -1.67
C ILE A 7 2.23 -7.45 -1.58
N ILE A 8 2.60 -6.22 -1.93
CA ILE A 8 1.64 -5.13 -2.06
C ILE A 8 0.60 -5.47 -3.12
N ASN A 9 1.02 -5.96 -4.29
CA ASN A 9 0.08 -6.40 -5.34
C ASN A 9 -0.77 -7.61 -4.90
N VAL A 10 -0.29 -8.49 -4.03
CA VAL A 10 -1.03 -9.67 -3.50
C VAL A 10 -1.99 -9.26 -2.37
N ILE A 11 -1.57 -8.37 -1.47
CA ILE A 11 -2.44 -7.73 -0.47
C ILE A 11 -3.53 -6.96 -1.21
N GLU A 12 -3.17 -6.23 -2.27
CA GLU A 12 -4.13 -5.63 -3.19
C GLU A 12 -5.04 -6.72 -3.80
N SER A 13 -4.51 -7.81 -4.34
CA SER A 13 -5.34 -8.86 -4.93
C SER A 13 -6.33 -9.52 -3.94
N VAL A 14 -5.92 -9.70 -2.68
CA VAL A 14 -6.71 -10.42 -1.65
C VAL A 14 -7.68 -9.50 -0.90
N VAL A 15 -7.28 -8.25 -0.67
CA VAL A 15 -8.12 -7.26 0.03
C VAL A 15 -9.01 -6.49 -0.97
N ILE A 16 -8.55 -6.26 -2.21
CA ILE A 16 -9.22 -5.41 -3.22
C ILE A 16 -10.12 -6.21 -4.18
N TRP A 17 -9.86 -7.49 -4.43
CA TRP A 17 -10.63 -8.29 -5.39
C TRP A 17 -11.03 -9.66 -4.85
N PRO A 18 -12.23 -9.83 -4.26
CA PRO A 18 -12.81 -11.16 -4.19
C PRO A 18 -13.04 -11.66 -5.63
N SER A 19 -12.43 -12.79 -5.97
CA SER A 19 -12.52 -13.42 -7.30
C SER A 19 -13.99 -13.50 -7.79
N PRO A 20 -14.28 -13.20 -9.08
CA PRO A 20 -15.65 -13.25 -9.63
C PRO A 20 -16.25 -14.67 -9.71
N ALA A 21 -15.50 -15.70 -9.33
CA ALA A 21 -15.81 -17.09 -9.61
C ALA A 21 -16.99 -17.70 -8.82
N PHE A 22 -17.79 -16.91 -8.10
CA PHE A 22 -19.00 -17.40 -7.41
C PHE A 22 -20.31 -16.75 -7.85
N ALA A 23 -20.29 -15.83 -8.83
CA ALA A 23 -21.47 -15.07 -9.26
C ALA A 23 -22.15 -15.61 -10.54
N ALA A 24 -21.88 -16.85 -10.95
CA ALA A 24 -22.39 -17.39 -12.20
C ALA A 24 -23.09 -18.75 -12.07
N VAL A 25 -24.08 -18.87 -11.18
CA VAL A 25 -25.16 -19.87 -11.35
C VAL A 25 -26.47 -19.27 -10.81
N ASN A 26 -27.48 -19.26 -11.68
CA ASN A 26 -28.89 -18.86 -11.48
C ASN A 26 -29.24 -17.39 -11.74
N GLY A 27 -29.51 -17.11 -13.03
CA GLY A 27 -30.33 -15.97 -13.40
C GLY A 27 -31.76 -16.10 -12.86
N ALA A 28 -32.19 -15.10 -12.10
CA ALA A 28 -33.59 -14.83 -11.81
C ALA A 28 -33.77 -13.34 -11.53
N ALA A 29 -34.86 -12.78 -12.08
CA ALA A 29 -35.22 -11.37 -12.05
C ALA A 29 -35.39 -10.80 -10.63
N ILE A 30 -35.18 -9.49 -10.50
CA ILE A 30 -35.33 -8.68 -9.28
C ILE A 30 -36.83 -8.41 -9.01
N PRO A 31 -37.39 -8.70 -7.82
CA PRO A 31 -38.61 -8.07 -7.34
C PRO A 31 -38.35 -7.12 -6.15
N PRO A 32 -39.26 -6.16 -5.89
CA PRO A 32 -39.01 -5.05 -4.97
C PRO A 32 -39.26 -5.40 -3.50
N LYS A 33 -38.48 -4.74 -2.63
CA LYS A 33 -38.63 -4.53 -1.17
C LYS A 33 -39.51 -5.53 -0.40
N MET A 34 -38.89 -6.43 0.37
CA MET A 34 -39.54 -6.99 1.56
C MET A 34 -38.53 -7.36 2.67
N GLN A 35 -39.07 -7.42 3.88
CA GLN A 35 -38.43 -7.25 5.17
C GLN A 35 -37.47 -8.37 5.60
N ARG A 36 -36.50 -7.93 6.40
CA ARG A 36 -35.81 -8.62 7.52
C ARG A 36 -36.28 -10.06 7.79
N THR A 37 -35.48 -11.05 7.40
CA THR A 37 -35.46 -12.35 8.09
C THR A 37 -34.01 -12.79 8.32
N LYS A 38 -33.70 -13.13 9.58
CA LYS A 38 -32.44 -13.75 10.01
C LYS A 38 -32.34 -15.13 9.37
N ARG A 39 -31.29 -15.38 8.60
CA ARG A 39 -30.72 -16.73 8.45
C ARG A 39 -29.21 -16.63 8.40
N MET A 40 -28.59 -17.13 9.48
CA MET A 40 -27.16 -17.44 9.55
C MET A 40 -26.79 -18.40 8.41
N SER A 41 -25.74 -18.05 7.68
CA SER A 41 -24.93 -18.99 6.92
C SER A 41 -23.51 -18.93 7.49
N SER A 42 -23.07 -20.08 7.96
CA SER A 42 -21.88 -20.34 8.76
C SER A 42 -20.63 -20.42 7.90
N TYR A 43 -19.90 -19.31 7.76
CA TYR A 43 -18.43 -19.26 7.60
C TYR A 43 -17.95 -17.90 8.09
N GLY A 44 -18.11 -17.65 9.40
CA GLY A 44 -17.65 -16.43 10.06
C GLY A 44 -16.50 -16.76 11.00
N CYS A 45 -15.36 -16.09 10.82
CA CYS A 45 -14.31 -16.05 11.81
C CYS A 45 -14.90 -15.44 13.09
N LEU A 46 -15.13 -16.28 14.11
CA LEU A 46 -15.94 -15.99 15.30
C LEU A 46 -15.35 -14.90 16.22
N ASN A 47 -14.21 -14.30 15.90
CA ASN A 47 -13.57 -13.28 16.75
C ASN A 47 -13.62 -11.84 16.17
N CYS A 48 -14.23 -11.61 15.01
CA CYS A 48 -14.22 -10.30 14.34
C CYS A 48 -15.48 -9.45 14.56
N LEU A 49 -16.57 -10.01 15.11
CA LEU A 49 -17.91 -9.39 15.10
C LEU A 49 -18.27 -8.54 16.33
N ASP A 50 -17.50 -8.59 17.43
CA ASP A 50 -18.03 -8.17 18.73
C ASP A 50 -17.73 -6.73 19.17
N ARG A 51 -17.14 -5.87 18.34
CA ARG A 51 -16.77 -4.49 18.75
C ARG A 51 -16.91 -3.41 17.69
N CYS A 52 -17.98 -3.40 16.90
CA CYS A 52 -18.40 -2.17 16.23
C CYS A 52 -19.61 -1.59 16.96
N PRO A 53 -19.60 -0.31 17.38
CA PRO A 53 -20.81 0.33 17.90
C PRO A 53 -21.90 0.20 16.84
N SER A 54 -23.02 -0.38 17.22
CA SER A 54 -24.11 -0.79 16.33
C SER A 54 -24.64 0.38 15.48
N GLY A 55 -24.08 0.52 14.28
CA GLY A 55 -24.57 1.37 13.20
C GLY A 55 -24.76 0.50 11.96
N GLY A 56 -26.00 0.43 11.47
CA GLY A 56 -26.45 -0.54 10.46
C GLY A 56 -25.83 -0.40 9.08
N TRP A 57 -24.59 -0.84 8.92
CA TRP A 57 -23.91 -0.92 7.64
C TRP A 57 -23.57 -2.38 7.34
N ASN A 58 -23.90 -2.84 6.13
CA ASN A 58 -23.63 -4.21 5.70
C ASN A 58 -22.12 -4.40 5.50
N ASP A 59 -21.54 -5.39 6.17
CA ASP A 59 -20.12 -5.80 6.10
C ASP A 59 -19.69 -6.38 4.73
N THR A 60 -20.51 -6.23 3.70
CA THR A 60 -20.28 -6.75 2.34
C THR A 60 -19.95 -5.66 1.33
N ALA A 61 -19.69 -4.42 1.77
CA ALA A 61 -19.28 -3.36 0.85
C ALA A 61 -17.93 -3.74 0.19
N PRO A 62 -17.89 -3.93 -1.14
CA PRO A 62 -16.67 -4.37 -1.80
C PRO A 62 -15.59 -3.30 -1.66
N VAL A 63 -14.34 -3.74 -1.66
CA VAL A 63 -13.20 -2.85 -1.86
C VAL A 63 -13.22 -2.46 -3.34
N ILE A 64 -13.70 -1.25 -3.64
CA ILE A 64 -13.89 -0.80 -5.03
C ILE A 64 -12.61 -0.13 -5.52
N PHE A 65 -11.94 -0.76 -6.48
CA PHE A 65 -10.95 -0.11 -7.34
C PHE A 65 -11.48 -0.15 -8.77
N THR A 66 -12.02 0.96 -9.26
CA THR A 66 -12.33 1.09 -10.69
C THR A 66 -11.05 1.49 -11.42
N THR A 67 -10.68 0.68 -12.41
CA THR A 67 -9.50 0.85 -13.27
C THR A 67 -9.28 2.29 -13.71
N MET A 68 -8.09 2.84 -13.42
CA MET A 68 -7.63 4.12 -13.96
C MET A 68 -7.46 3.99 -15.49
N PRO A 69 -7.98 4.92 -16.31
CA PRO A 69 -7.63 4.99 -17.72
C PRO A 69 -6.17 5.46 -17.83
N MET A 70 -5.28 4.55 -18.24
CA MET A 70 -3.94 4.90 -18.70
C MET A 70 -4.06 5.71 -19.99
N SER A 71 -3.65 6.98 -19.97
CA SER A 71 -3.40 7.74 -21.20
C SER A 71 -2.24 7.10 -21.97
N PRO A 72 -2.34 6.86 -23.29
CA PRO A 72 -1.34 6.11 -24.03
C PRO A 72 -0.04 6.91 -24.21
N ILE A 73 1.03 6.41 -23.61
CA ILE A 73 2.40 6.84 -23.90
C ILE A 73 2.75 6.32 -25.30
N LYS A 74 2.81 7.23 -26.29
CA LYS A 74 3.28 6.93 -27.64
C LYS A 74 4.72 6.41 -27.57
N GLY A 75 4.90 5.18 -28.07
CA GLY A 75 6.18 4.49 -28.11
C GLY A 75 7.25 5.24 -28.91
N ARG A 76 8.47 5.21 -28.40
CA ARG A 76 9.68 5.53 -29.15
C ARG A 76 10.50 4.25 -29.29
N LEU A 77 10.57 3.77 -30.53
CA LEU A 77 11.37 2.63 -30.97
C LEU A 77 12.85 2.88 -30.65
N TYR A 78 13.48 1.94 -29.96
CA TYR A 78 14.93 1.76 -30.02
C TYR A 78 15.22 0.38 -30.62
N SER A 79 15.68 0.42 -31.87
CA SER A 79 16.33 -0.68 -32.55
C SER A 79 17.66 -0.96 -31.88
N ASN A 80 17.94 -2.23 -31.57
CA ASN A 80 19.31 -2.71 -31.43
C ASN A 80 19.40 -4.09 -32.08
N ASN A 81 20.13 -4.12 -33.20
CA ASN A 81 20.61 -5.30 -33.89
C ASN A 81 21.52 -6.12 -32.97
N VAL A 82 21.22 -7.40 -32.77
CA VAL A 82 22.23 -8.41 -32.42
C VAL A 82 21.96 -9.69 -33.22
N VAL A 83 22.79 -9.82 -34.25
CA VAL A 83 23.33 -11.00 -34.94
C VAL A 83 22.82 -12.38 -34.48
N ASP A 84 22.22 -13.08 -35.45
CA ASP A 84 21.98 -14.51 -35.49
C ASP A 84 23.23 -15.35 -35.18
N LYS A 85 23.12 -16.26 -34.21
CA LYS A 85 23.78 -17.58 -34.29
C LYS A 85 22.82 -18.67 -33.84
N LYS A 86 22.43 -19.46 -34.85
CA LYS A 86 21.82 -20.78 -34.75
C LYS A 86 22.77 -21.74 -34.01
N GLU A 87 22.20 -22.62 -33.18
CA GLU A 87 22.49 -24.06 -33.10
C GLU A 87 21.72 -24.64 -31.89
N ASN A 88 20.63 -25.35 -32.14
CA ASN A 88 20.51 -26.80 -32.32
C ASN A 88 20.16 -27.52 -31.00
N THR A 89 18.85 -27.67 -30.80
CA THR A 89 18.21 -28.70 -29.98
C THR A 89 18.70 -30.09 -30.35
N SER A 90 19.14 -30.87 -29.36
CA SER A 90 19.03 -32.33 -29.40
C SER A 90 18.92 -32.87 -27.98
N GLN A 91 17.75 -33.45 -27.74
CA GLN A 91 17.44 -34.33 -26.63
C GLN A 91 18.44 -35.48 -26.61
N ASN A 92 19.00 -35.82 -25.45
CA ASN A 92 19.64 -37.11 -25.25
C ASN A 92 19.02 -37.83 -24.07
N ASN A 93 18.28 -38.88 -24.43
CA ASN A 93 17.74 -39.90 -23.55
C ASN A 93 18.88 -40.71 -22.90
N ILE A 94 18.67 -40.94 -21.62
CA ILE A 94 19.41 -41.84 -20.74
C ILE A 94 19.20 -43.28 -21.21
N ASN A 95 20.28 -43.96 -21.63
CA ASN A 95 20.29 -45.42 -21.80
C ASN A 95 21.23 -46.04 -20.77
N LEU A 96 20.65 -46.88 -19.91
CA LEU A 96 21.36 -47.76 -18.98
C LEU A 96 21.99 -48.93 -19.76
N THR A 97 23.30 -49.09 -19.66
CA THR A 97 23.94 -50.41 -19.81
C THR A 97 25.10 -50.52 -18.84
N SER A 98 24.97 -51.47 -17.91
CA SER A 98 26.01 -51.86 -16.96
C SER A 98 27.20 -52.49 -17.67
N LYS A 99 28.42 -52.02 -17.37
CA LYS A 99 29.62 -52.87 -17.40
C LYS A 99 30.52 -52.49 -16.23
N ASN A 100 30.69 -53.45 -15.33
CA ASN A 100 31.65 -53.44 -14.25
C ASN A 100 33.07 -53.38 -14.82
N SER A 101 33.85 -52.39 -14.38
CA SER A 101 35.30 -52.54 -14.31
C SER A 101 35.80 -51.93 -13.01
N THR A 102 36.51 -52.78 -12.28
CA THR A 102 37.15 -52.52 -11.00
C THR A 102 38.22 -51.45 -11.20
N GLN A 103 38.00 -50.25 -10.68
CA GLN A 103 39.08 -49.30 -10.40
C GLN A 103 38.92 -48.77 -8.99
N SER A 104 39.88 -49.16 -8.16
CA SER A 104 40.16 -48.58 -6.86
C SER A 104 40.41 -47.07 -7.02
N PHE A 105 39.53 -46.26 -6.47
CA PHE A 105 39.80 -44.85 -6.21
C PHE A 105 39.40 -44.50 -4.77
N THR A 106 40.43 -44.03 -4.08
CA THR A 106 40.52 -43.32 -2.82
C THR A 106 39.22 -42.79 -2.19
N THR A 107 39.14 -42.95 -0.87
CA THR A 107 38.18 -42.29 0.02
C THR A 107 38.07 -40.81 -0.31
N SER A 108 36.90 -40.40 -0.82
CA SER A 108 36.56 -39.02 -1.11
C SER A 108 36.65 -38.17 0.16
N ALA A 109 37.65 -37.30 0.21
CA ALA A 109 37.71 -36.21 1.17
C ALA A 109 36.54 -35.25 0.91
N LYS A 110 35.83 -34.86 1.98
CA LYS A 110 34.84 -33.77 1.95
C LYS A 110 35.44 -32.56 1.20
N PRO A 111 34.71 -31.92 0.26
CA PRO A 111 35.24 -30.72 -0.36
C PRO A 111 35.40 -29.67 0.74
N ALA A 112 36.63 -29.20 0.94
CA ALA A 112 36.92 -28.08 1.81
C ALA A 112 36.28 -26.84 1.16
N THR A 113 35.03 -26.55 1.54
CA THR A 113 34.36 -25.30 1.17
C THR A 113 35.29 -24.16 1.52
N THR A 114 35.73 -23.44 0.50
CA THR A 114 36.70 -22.37 0.67
C THR A 114 36.08 -21.28 1.57
N LYS A 115 36.88 -20.57 2.38
CA LYS A 115 36.39 -19.46 3.25
C LYS A 115 35.49 -18.46 2.49
N LYS A 116 35.72 -18.32 1.18
CA LYS A 116 34.96 -17.47 0.26
C LYS A 116 33.56 -18.02 -0.08
N GLU A 117 33.38 -19.34 -0.15
CA GLU A 117 32.06 -19.96 -0.34
C GLU A 117 31.24 -19.92 0.96
N PHE A 118 31.89 -20.16 2.10
CA PHE A 118 31.22 -20.08 3.40
C PHE A 118 30.72 -18.65 3.71
N SER A 119 31.53 -17.62 3.43
CA SER A 119 31.09 -16.23 3.60
C SER A 119 29.95 -15.84 2.65
N LYS A 120 29.94 -16.38 1.43
CA LYS A 120 28.88 -16.15 0.44
C LYS A 120 27.56 -16.80 0.84
N MET A 121 27.61 -18.01 1.40
CA MET A 121 26.44 -18.71 1.95
C MET A 121 25.90 -18.01 3.21
N GLN A 122 26.79 -17.55 4.09
CA GLN A 122 26.40 -16.82 5.30
C GLN A 122 25.76 -15.46 4.98
N ALA A 123 26.30 -14.74 3.99
CA ALA A 123 25.68 -13.52 3.48
C ALA A 123 24.30 -13.79 2.85
N ALA A 124 24.17 -14.84 2.02
CA ALA A 124 22.88 -15.21 1.43
C ALA A 124 21.83 -15.58 2.49
N HIS A 125 22.22 -16.32 3.53
CA HIS A 125 21.32 -16.67 4.63
C HIS A 125 20.90 -15.45 5.46
N SER A 126 21.85 -14.55 5.76
CA SER A 126 21.55 -13.31 6.49
C SER A 126 20.65 -12.36 5.70
N GLN A 127 20.79 -12.31 4.37
CA GLN A 127 19.94 -11.51 3.49
C GLN A 127 18.54 -12.11 3.34
N ASN A 128 18.40 -13.43 3.33
CA ASN A 128 17.10 -14.08 3.38
C ASN A 128 16.39 -13.81 4.72
N SER A 129 17.11 -13.90 5.84
CA SER A 129 16.54 -13.62 7.16
C SER A 129 16.12 -12.15 7.31
N SER A 130 16.92 -11.19 6.85
CA SER A 130 16.50 -9.78 6.87
C SER A 130 15.28 -9.52 6.01
N PHE A 131 15.22 -10.17 4.84
CA PHE A 131 14.08 -10.03 3.94
C PHE A 131 12.78 -10.62 4.52
N GLU A 132 12.84 -11.79 5.17
CA GLU A 132 11.71 -12.37 5.87
C GLU A 132 11.20 -11.42 6.98
N ASN A 133 12.12 -10.81 7.74
CA ASN A 133 11.75 -9.82 8.76
C ASN A 133 11.07 -8.57 8.16
N ASP A 134 11.53 -8.09 7.01
CA ASP A 134 10.94 -6.93 6.32
C ASP A 134 9.50 -7.22 5.86
N VAL A 135 9.27 -8.42 5.35
CA VAL A 135 7.95 -8.88 4.92
C VAL A 135 7.01 -9.02 6.12
N ASP A 136 7.48 -9.63 7.20
CA ASP A 136 6.72 -9.79 8.43
C ASP A 136 6.34 -8.44 9.05
N LEU A 137 7.26 -7.46 9.04
CA LEU A 137 7.00 -6.10 9.50
C LEU A 137 5.85 -5.46 8.73
N ILE A 138 5.90 -5.52 7.39
CA ILE A 138 4.86 -4.92 6.54
C ILE A 138 3.52 -5.65 6.71
N ALA A 139 3.54 -6.99 6.69
CA ALA A 139 2.32 -7.80 6.84
C ALA A 139 1.63 -7.52 8.19
N LYS A 140 2.41 -7.44 9.26
CA LYS A 140 1.92 -7.09 10.60
C LYS A 140 1.32 -5.67 10.63
N ALA A 141 1.95 -4.71 9.97
CA ALA A 141 1.44 -3.34 9.90
C ALA A 141 0.09 -3.26 9.16
N VAL A 142 -0.06 -4.00 8.07
CA VAL A 142 -1.32 -4.07 7.30
C VAL A 142 -2.45 -4.68 8.16
N ASP A 143 -2.19 -5.82 8.82
CA ASP A 143 -3.16 -6.49 9.68
C ASP A 143 -3.58 -5.60 10.87
N PHE A 144 -2.61 -4.94 11.50
CA PHE A 144 -2.89 -3.98 12.58
C PHE A 144 -3.77 -2.83 12.10
N ALA A 145 -3.40 -2.17 10.99
CA ALA A 145 -4.16 -1.06 10.43
C ALA A 145 -5.59 -1.49 10.07
N ALA A 146 -5.77 -2.68 9.48
CA ALA A 146 -7.07 -3.23 9.12
C ALA A 146 -7.95 -3.44 10.37
N LYS A 147 -7.38 -4.01 11.45
CA LYS A 147 -8.08 -4.22 12.72
C LYS A 147 -8.44 -2.91 13.41
N ALA A 148 -7.53 -1.94 13.41
CA ALA A 148 -7.72 -0.63 14.03
C ALA A 148 -8.84 0.15 13.31
N HIS A 149 -8.82 0.18 11.98
CA HIS A 149 -9.78 0.93 11.15
C HIS A 149 -11.04 0.13 10.77
N ARG A 150 -11.27 -1.07 11.33
CA ARG A 150 -12.35 -2.00 10.89
C ARG A 150 -13.76 -1.37 10.87
N CYS A 151 -14.06 -0.47 11.80
CA CYS A 151 -15.36 0.22 11.88
C CYS A 151 -15.35 1.62 11.25
N GLN A 152 -14.19 2.09 10.76
CA GLN A 152 -14.05 3.41 10.14
C GLN A 152 -14.38 3.34 8.64
N ARG A 153 -14.97 4.42 8.11
CA ARG A 153 -15.31 4.57 6.69
C ARG A 153 -14.77 5.89 6.15
N ARG A 154 -14.51 5.93 4.85
CA ARG A 154 -14.22 7.16 4.10
C ARG A 154 -15.47 8.04 4.08
N LYS A 155 -15.26 9.36 3.96
CA LYS A 155 -16.35 10.36 3.93
C LYS A 155 -16.96 10.54 2.53
N THR A 156 -16.69 9.61 1.64
CA THR A 156 -17.25 9.54 0.28
C THR A 156 -18.68 9.02 0.31
N ALA A 157 -19.48 9.32 -0.72
CA ALA A 157 -20.89 8.91 -0.78
C ALA A 157 -21.10 7.38 -0.71
N ASP A 158 -20.12 6.60 -1.18
CA ASP A 158 -20.10 5.14 -1.13
C ASP A 158 -19.63 4.57 0.22
N GLY A 159 -19.09 5.41 1.11
CA GLY A 159 -18.68 5.03 2.46
C GLY A 159 -17.71 3.86 2.49
N THR A 160 -16.68 3.84 1.63
CA THR A 160 -15.74 2.71 1.54
C THR A 160 -14.98 2.46 2.85
N PRO A 161 -14.56 1.21 3.14
CA PRO A 161 -13.72 0.90 4.30
C PRO A 161 -12.47 1.78 4.38
N TYR A 162 -12.17 2.33 5.56
CA TYR A 162 -11.08 3.29 5.69
C TYR A 162 -9.70 2.69 5.40
N ILE A 163 -9.50 1.40 5.65
CA ILE A 163 -8.25 0.67 5.36
C ILE A 163 -7.77 0.82 3.90
N ASN A 164 -8.68 1.11 2.97
CA ASN A 164 -8.34 1.37 1.57
C ASN A 164 -7.44 2.60 1.40
N HIS A 165 -7.54 3.59 2.30
CA HIS A 165 -6.70 4.78 2.28
C HIS A 165 -5.25 4.47 2.64
N PRO A 166 -4.93 3.88 3.82
CA PRO A 166 -3.56 3.46 4.12
C PRO A 166 -2.96 2.53 3.06
N ILE A 167 -3.73 1.58 2.52
CA ILE A 167 -3.29 0.73 1.40
C ILE A 167 -2.93 1.58 0.17
N GLY A 168 -3.81 2.51 -0.21
CA GLY A 168 -3.58 3.40 -1.33
C GLY A 168 -2.38 4.34 -1.17
N VAL A 169 -2.14 4.84 0.04
CA VAL A 169 -0.96 5.64 0.37
C VAL A 169 0.31 4.80 0.22
N ALA A 170 0.34 3.58 0.77
CA ALA A 170 1.46 2.65 0.60
C ALA A 170 1.69 2.30 -0.87
N HIS A 171 0.62 2.08 -1.64
CA HIS A 171 0.69 1.84 -3.09
C HIS A 171 1.36 3.00 -3.84
N LEU A 172 0.99 4.25 -3.53
CA LEU A 172 1.62 5.43 -4.15
C LEU A 172 3.10 5.51 -3.83
N LEU A 173 3.50 5.22 -2.59
CA LEU A 173 4.91 5.20 -2.20
C LEU A 173 5.72 4.17 -3.00
N THR A 174 5.20 2.96 -3.17
CA THR A 174 5.96 1.91 -3.85
C THR A 174 5.90 2.02 -5.37
N ASN A 175 4.74 2.35 -5.94
CA ASN A 175 4.53 2.34 -7.37
C ASN A 175 4.83 3.67 -8.06
N VAL A 176 4.60 4.80 -7.40
CA VAL A 176 4.92 6.13 -7.94
C VAL A 176 6.27 6.59 -7.42
N ALA A 177 6.43 6.65 -6.10
CA ALA A 177 7.63 7.22 -5.47
C ALA A 177 8.85 6.29 -5.50
N LYS A 178 8.66 5.01 -5.83
CA LYS A 178 9.69 3.95 -5.86
C LYS A 178 10.41 3.76 -4.52
N VAL A 179 9.68 3.95 -3.42
CA VAL A 179 10.14 3.74 -2.05
C VAL A 179 9.92 2.29 -1.66
N TYR A 180 10.97 1.61 -1.21
CA TYR A 180 10.92 0.20 -0.79
C TYR A 180 11.53 -0.04 0.60
N ASP A 181 11.74 1.05 1.35
CA ASP A 181 12.18 0.99 2.73
C ASP A 181 11.05 0.41 3.60
N PRO A 182 11.24 -0.75 4.26
CA PRO A 182 10.18 -1.45 4.97
C PRO A 182 9.64 -0.65 6.15
N VAL A 183 10.49 0.14 6.81
CA VAL A 183 10.10 1.03 7.93
C VAL A 183 9.13 2.11 7.44
N THR A 184 9.47 2.81 6.36
CA THR A 184 8.62 3.84 5.75
C THR A 184 7.32 3.26 5.22
N VAL A 185 7.35 2.09 4.57
CA VAL A 185 6.14 1.41 4.06
C VAL A 185 5.23 0.95 5.20
N ALA A 186 5.79 0.36 6.26
CA ALA A 186 5.03 -0.02 7.45
C ALA A 186 4.39 1.22 8.12
N ALA A 187 5.15 2.30 8.28
CA ALA A 187 4.62 3.55 8.81
C ALA A 187 3.51 4.15 7.93
N ALA A 188 3.56 3.97 6.62
CA ALA A 188 2.50 4.40 5.71
C ALA A 188 1.17 3.65 5.95
N TYR A 189 1.21 2.35 6.25
CA TYR A 189 0.01 1.60 6.65
C TYR A 189 -0.55 2.09 8.00
N LEU A 190 0.32 2.57 8.88
CA LEU A 190 -0.03 2.93 10.26
C LEU A 190 -0.31 4.43 10.46
N HIS A 191 -0.11 5.28 9.45
CA HIS A 191 0.02 6.73 9.63
C HIS A 191 -1.20 7.41 10.28
N ASP A 192 -2.40 6.87 10.11
CA ASP A 192 -3.65 7.39 10.69
C ASP A 192 -4.13 6.61 11.93
N THR A 193 -3.44 5.53 12.33
CA THR A 193 -3.94 4.63 13.37
C THR A 193 -4.05 5.33 14.73
N VAL A 194 -3.01 6.03 15.16
CA VAL A 194 -3.02 6.78 16.45
C VAL A 194 -3.92 8.01 16.37
N GLU A 195 -4.13 8.58 15.18
CA GLU A 195 -4.93 9.80 15.01
C GLU A 195 -6.45 9.53 15.06
N ASP A 196 -6.89 8.42 14.49
CA ASP A 196 -8.31 8.13 14.23
C ASP A 196 -8.85 6.87 14.94
N THR A 197 -8.02 6.15 15.69
CA THR A 197 -8.42 4.92 16.40
C THR A 197 -7.98 4.94 17.87
N ASP A 198 -8.25 3.86 18.61
CA ASP A 198 -7.83 3.70 20.01
C ASP A 198 -6.34 3.29 20.16
N ALA A 199 -5.61 3.13 19.05
CA ALA A 199 -4.18 2.83 19.06
C ALA A 199 -3.36 3.96 19.69
N ASN A 200 -2.23 3.63 20.30
CA ASN A 200 -1.35 4.61 20.94
C ASN A 200 0.14 4.38 20.59
N PHE A 201 0.97 5.42 20.79
CA PHE A 201 2.38 5.34 20.40
C PHE A 201 3.19 4.26 21.13
N VAL A 202 2.83 3.90 22.37
CA VAL A 202 3.52 2.85 23.13
C VAL A 202 3.27 1.48 22.49
N GLU A 203 2.03 1.22 22.07
CA GLU A 203 1.67 0.03 21.31
C GLU A 203 2.41 -0.03 19.97
N ILE A 204 2.42 1.07 19.21
CA ILE A 204 3.14 1.13 17.92
C ILE A 204 4.64 0.86 18.10
N GLU A 205 5.27 1.48 19.11
CA GLU A 205 6.70 1.28 19.38
C GLU A 205 7.01 -0.16 19.83
N SER A 206 6.16 -0.76 20.67
CA SER A 206 6.33 -2.14 21.11
C SER A 206 6.17 -3.16 19.98
N GLU A 207 5.24 -2.91 19.05
CA GLU A 207 4.90 -3.87 17.99
C GLU A 207 5.77 -3.72 16.74
N PHE A 208 6.22 -2.50 16.42
CA PHE A 208 6.89 -2.18 15.16
C PHE A 208 8.27 -1.53 15.33
N GLY A 209 8.67 -1.22 16.56
CA GLY A 209 9.94 -0.62 16.88
C GLY A 209 9.94 0.92 16.85
N PRO A 210 11.04 1.53 17.36
CA PRO A 210 11.11 2.97 17.59
C PRO A 210 11.15 3.79 16.29
N GLU A 211 11.72 3.25 15.21
CA GLU A 211 11.81 3.97 13.92
C GLU A 211 10.44 4.15 13.27
N VAL A 212 9.62 3.09 13.22
CA VAL A 212 8.24 3.17 12.73
C VAL A 212 7.42 4.11 13.61
N ALA A 213 7.51 3.98 14.93
CA ALA A 213 6.79 4.83 15.86
C ALA A 213 7.17 6.31 15.74
N ALA A 214 8.44 6.62 15.47
CA ALA A 214 8.90 7.99 15.23
C ALA A 214 8.21 8.60 13.98
N ILE A 215 8.20 7.88 12.87
CA ILE A 215 7.56 8.34 11.63
C ILE A 215 6.04 8.49 11.83
N VAL A 216 5.37 7.51 12.46
CA VAL A 216 3.92 7.58 12.74
C VAL A 216 3.59 8.80 13.62
N ARG A 217 4.42 9.09 14.62
CA ARG A 217 4.28 10.28 15.47
C ARG A 217 4.42 11.57 14.69
N GLU A 218 5.36 11.65 13.77
CA GLU A 218 5.48 12.79 12.85
C GLU A 218 4.27 12.90 11.92
N CYS A 219 3.66 11.79 11.53
CA CYS A 219 2.46 11.80 10.68
C CYS A 219 1.18 12.16 11.43
N THR A 220 1.11 11.93 12.74
CA THR A 220 -0.08 12.16 13.56
C THR A 220 -0.27 13.64 13.88
N ASP A 221 -1.49 14.16 13.72
CA ASP A 221 -1.86 15.51 14.17
C ASP A 221 -2.37 15.51 15.62
N ASP A 222 -2.12 16.62 16.33
CA ASP A 222 -2.66 16.83 17.67
C ASP A 222 -4.16 17.14 17.63
N ARG A 223 -4.98 16.14 17.95
CA ARG A 223 -6.45 16.23 17.99
C ARG A 223 -7.01 17.09 19.14
N THR A 224 -6.19 17.54 20.09
CA THR A 224 -6.62 18.51 21.12
C THR A 224 -6.79 19.92 20.55
N LEU A 225 -6.16 20.20 19.41
CA LEU A 225 -6.25 21.50 18.75
C LEU A 225 -7.49 21.62 17.85
N PRO A 226 -8.12 22.82 17.78
CA PRO A 226 -9.10 23.16 16.77
C PRO A 226 -8.61 22.85 15.35
N LYS A 227 -9.54 22.43 14.48
CA LYS A 227 -9.23 22.00 13.10
C LYS A 227 -8.39 23.01 12.30
N GLU A 228 -8.69 24.30 12.39
CA GLU A 228 -7.94 25.33 11.65
C GLU A 228 -6.51 25.50 12.20
N LEU A 229 -6.31 25.33 13.51
CA LEU A 229 -4.97 25.34 14.11
C LEU A 229 -4.18 24.09 13.73
N ARG A 230 -4.81 22.91 13.65
CA ARG A 230 -4.17 21.69 13.14
C ARG A 230 -3.68 21.86 11.70
N LYS A 231 -4.52 22.43 10.84
CA LYS A 231 -4.17 22.73 9.45
C LYS A 231 -2.99 23.69 9.33
N ARG A 232 -2.97 24.77 10.11
CA ARG A 232 -1.85 25.72 10.15
C ARG A 232 -0.57 25.03 10.64
N SER A 233 -0.67 24.25 11.71
CA SER A 233 0.45 23.48 12.25
C SER A 233 1.04 22.51 11.22
N GLN A 234 0.22 21.84 10.40
CA GLN A 234 0.71 21.00 9.31
C GLN A 234 1.60 21.77 8.33
N VAL A 235 1.24 23.01 7.97
CA VAL A 235 2.06 23.85 7.09
C VAL A 235 3.37 24.24 7.78
N GLU A 236 3.29 24.75 9.01
CA GLU A 236 4.47 25.24 9.76
C GLU A 236 5.49 24.15 10.08
N ARG A 237 5.04 22.91 10.32
CA ARG A 237 5.90 21.79 10.69
C ARG A 237 6.39 20.96 9.50
N ALA A 238 5.73 21.05 8.33
CA ALA A 238 6.01 20.18 7.19
C ALA A 238 7.48 20.19 6.74
N ALA A 239 8.12 21.37 6.69
CA ALA A 239 9.52 21.48 6.30
C ALA A 239 10.50 20.77 7.25
N LYS A 240 10.11 20.60 8.52
CA LYS A 240 10.92 20.01 9.61
C LYS A 240 10.76 18.50 9.74
N LEU A 241 9.84 17.89 9.00
CA LEU A 241 9.61 16.44 9.06
C LEU A 241 10.83 15.66 8.53
N SER A 242 11.01 14.46 9.05
CA SER A 242 11.96 13.48 8.53
C SER A 242 11.62 13.07 7.10
N PHE A 243 12.61 12.54 6.39
CA PHE A 243 12.43 12.15 4.98
C PHE A 243 11.29 11.13 4.78
N GLY A 244 11.20 10.11 5.64
CA GLY A 244 10.11 9.12 5.61
C GLY A 244 8.73 9.75 5.86
N ALA A 245 8.63 10.64 6.85
CA ALA A 245 7.39 11.35 7.14
C ALA A 245 6.96 12.29 6.00
N LYS A 246 7.92 12.97 5.34
CA LYS A 246 7.64 13.80 4.15
C LYS A 246 7.09 12.97 2.98
N LEU A 247 7.69 11.81 2.71
CA LEU A 247 7.20 10.87 1.68
C LEU A 247 5.75 10.45 1.95
N ILE A 248 5.45 10.02 3.17
CA ILE A 248 4.09 9.60 3.56
C ILE A 248 3.11 10.77 3.43
N LYS A 249 3.49 11.98 3.88
CA LYS A 249 2.62 13.16 3.78
C LYS A 249 2.36 13.58 2.33
N LEU A 250 3.34 13.47 1.43
CA LEU A 250 3.14 13.71 -0.01
C LEU A 250 2.15 12.69 -0.60
N ALA A 251 2.35 11.40 -0.32
CA ALA A 251 1.48 10.34 -0.81
C ALA A 251 0.05 10.44 -0.24
N ASP A 252 -0.10 10.76 1.05
CA ASP A 252 -1.39 11.05 1.71
C ASP A 252 -2.13 12.19 1.02
N LYS A 253 -1.46 13.31 0.76
CA LYS A 253 -2.08 14.45 0.05
C LYS A 253 -2.47 14.06 -1.37
N LEU A 254 -1.61 13.36 -2.09
CA LEU A 254 -1.90 12.90 -3.45
C LEU A 254 -3.13 11.97 -3.47
N TYR A 255 -3.18 10.99 -2.58
CA TYR A 255 -4.32 10.07 -2.48
C TYR A 255 -5.62 10.82 -2.20
N ASN A 256 -5.61 11.69 -1.19
CA ASN A 256 -6.80 12.44 -0.80
C ASN A 256 -7.27 13.42 -1.89
N LEU A 257 -6.37 14.10 -2.59
CA LEU A 257 -6.74 14.99 -3.69
C LEU A 257 -7.33 14.23 -4.89
N ARG A 258 -6.78 13.06 -5.23
CA ARG A 258 -7.35 12.16 -6.26
C ARG A 258 -8.74 11.68 -5.85
N ASP A 259 -8.93 11.35 -4.58
CA ASP A 259 -10.24 10.94 -4.07
C ASP A 259 -11.26 12.09 -4.15
N LEU A 260 -10.84 13.34 -3.88
CA LEU A 260 -11.69 14.53 -4.06
C LEU A 260 -12.04 14.81 -5.53
N GLU A 261 -11.11 14.59 -6.47
CA GLU A 261 -11.40 14.69 -7.92
C GLU A 261 -12.41 13.63 -8.37
N ARG A 262 -12.32 12.40 -7.82
CA ARG A 262 -13.19 11.28 -8.18
C ARG A 262 -14.59 11.43 -7.60
N LEU A 263 -14.66 11.65 -6.29
CA LEU A 263 -15.92 11.65 -5.55
C LEU A 263 -15.86 12.64 -4.40
N ARG A 264 -16.56 13.76 -4.60
CA ARG A 264 -16.71 14.77 -3.56
C ARG A 264 -17.36 14.15 -2.31
N PRO A 265 -16.82 14.39 -1.10
CA PRO A 265 -17.44 13.96 0.14
C PRO A 265 -18.83 14.55 0.35
N ASP A 266 -19.71 13.79 0.98
CA ASP A 266 -21.08 14.24 1.26
C ASP A 266 -21.09 15.50 2.14
N GLY A 267 -21.91 16.48 1.76
CA GLY A 267 -22.04 17.75 2.46
C GLY A 267 -20.88 18.73 2.30
N TRP A 268 -19.93 18.48 1.38
CA TRP A 268 -18.90 19.47 1.04
C TRP A 268 -19.38 20.40 -0.07
N SER A 269 -19.27 21.71 0.16
CA SER A 269 -19.43 22.73 -0.88
C SER A 269 -18.17 22.84 -1.75
N ASP A 270 -18.32 23.39 -2.95
CA ASP A 270 -17.21 23.72 -3.87
C ASP A 270 -16.16 24.59 -3.17
N GLN A 271 -16.62 25.59 -2.40
CA GLN A 271 -15.75 26.43 -1.58
C GLN A 271 -14.91 25.62 -0.59
N ARG A 272 -15.50 24.61 0.06
CA ARG A 272 -14.78 23.75 1.02
C ARG A 272 -13.76 22.87 0.31
N VAL A 273 -14.09 22.35 -0.87
CA VAL A 273 -13.15 21.60 -1.72
C VAL A 273 -11.99 22.53 -2.11
N ASN A 274 -12.26 23.72 -2.64
CA ASN A 274 -11.24 24.70 -3.01
C ASN A 274 -10.33 25.08 -1.84
N LYS A 275 -10.89 25.30 -0.64
CA LYS A 275 -10.10 25.52 0.59
C LYS A 275 -9.20 24.34 0.94
N TYR A 276 -9.63 23.11 0.67
CA TYR A 276 -8.80 21.92 0.88
C TYR A 276 -7.65 21.84 -0.14
N PHE A 277 -7.90 22.17 -1.41
CA PHE A 277 -6.88 22.22 -2.45
C PHE A 277 -5.83 23.30 -2.15
N ARG A 278 -6.25 24.52 -1.80
CA ARG A 278 -5.35 25.62 -1.40
C ARG A 278 -4.47 25.22 -0.22
N TRP A 279 -5.08 24.72 0.86
CA TRP A 279 -4.34 24.25 2.03
C TRP A 279 -3.38 23.09 1.70
N SER A 280 -3.80 22.15 0.87
CA SER A 280 -2.93 21.04 0.46
C SER A 280 -1.72 21.55 -0.33
N ARG A 281 -1.90 22.56 -1.18
CA ARG A 281 -0.81 23.20 -1.93
C ARG A 281 0.19 23.89 -0.99
N GLU A 282 -0.28 24.56 0.07
CA GLU A 282 0.59 25.18 1.08
C GLU A 282 1.42 24.13 1.82
N VAL A 283 0.81 23.01 2.24
CA VAL A 283 1.53 21.90 2.87
C VAL A 283 2.56 21.30 1.90
N VAL A 284 2.16 20.99 0.67
CA VAL A 284 3.05 20.38 -0.34
C VAL A 284 4.22 21.29 -0.67
N ALA A 285 4.03 22.62 -0.72
CA ALA A 285 5.11 23.57 -0.93
C ALA A 285 6.25 23.42 0.10
N GLN A 286 5.92 23.09 1.35
CA GLN A 286 6.90 22.86 2.43
C GLN A 286 7.53 21.46 2.39
N LEU A 287 6.95 20.53 1.62
CA LEU A 287 7.43 19.15 1.47
C LEU A 287 8.29 18.94 0.22
N ARG A 288 8.41 19.95 -0.65
CA ARG A 288 9.14 19.84 -1.93
C ARG A 288 10.62 19.51 -1.77
N GLY A 289 11.17 18.91 -2.82
CA GLY A 289 12.54 18.41 -2.84
C GLY A 289 12.70 17.05 -2.15
N THR A 290 11.58 16.35 -1.90
CA THR A 290 11.58 15.03 -1.26
C THR A 290 11.44 13.92 -2.31
N ASN A 291 10.47 14.05 -3.23
CA ASN A 291 10.24 13.05 -4.27
C ASN A 291 9.61 13.66 -5.51
N GLU A 292 10.40 13.77 -6.58
CA GLU A 292 9.99 14.41 -7.84
C GLU A 292 8.75 13.78 -8.47
N ALA A 293 8.60 12.44 -8.39
CA ALA A 293 7.48 11.75 -9.01
C ALA A 293 6.15 12.07 -8.33
N LEU A 294 6.10 12.05 -6.99
CA LEU A 294 4.91 12.46 -6.24
C LEU A 294 4.61 13.95 -6.42
N GLU A 295 5.64 14.80 -6.37
CA GLU A 295 5.51 16.25 -6.53
C GLU A 295 4.94 16.63 -7.90
N LYS A 296 5.38 15.94 -8.97
CA LYS A 296 4.86 16.15 -10.32
C LYS A 296 3.38 15.79 -10.43
N GLU A 297 2.97 14.65 -9.90
CA GLU A 297 1.56 14.21 -9.90
C GLU A 297 0.66 15.18 -9.11
N LEU A 298 1.16 15.71 -7.99
CA LEU A 298 0.50 16.75 -7.23
C LEU A 298 0.37 18.05 -8.05
N ASP A 299 1.42 18.45 -8.77
CA ASP A 299 1.39 19.63 -9.63
C ASP A 299 0.38 19.51 -10.77
N GLU A 300 0.30 18.32 -11.38
CA GLU A 300 -0.72 18.05 -12.41
C GLU A 300 -2.14 18.20 -11.86
N ILE A 301 -2.41 17.75 -10.64
CA ILE A 301 -3.70 17.95 -9.96
C ILE A 301 -3.95 19.44 -9.69
N PHE A 302 -2.96 20.14 -9.10
CA PHE A 302 -3.12 21.56 -8.76
C PHE A 302 -3.32 22.45 -9.99
N ASN A 303 -2.74 22.09 -11.14
CA ASN A 303 -2.89 22.83 -12.38
C ASN A 303 -4.23 22.60 -13.08
N ARG A 304 -4.86 21.43 -12.89
CA ARG A 304 -6.19 21.14 -13.44
C ARG A 304 -7.30 21.90 -12.72
N VAL A 305 -7.13 22.11 -11.42
CA VAL A 305 -8.08 22.89 -10.62
C VAL A 305 -7.76 24.36 -10.83
N ILE A 306 -8.54 25.04 -11.66
CA ILE A 306 -8.58 26.50 -11.65
C ILE A 306 -9.10 26.90 -10.27
N ILE A 307 -8.17 27.19 -9.36
CA ILE A 307 -8.51 27.83 -8.10
C ILE A 307 -8.90 29.25 -8.51
N GLU A 308 -10.21 29.48 -8.69
CA GLU A 308 -10.71 30.85 -8.76
C GLU A 308 -10.26 31.51 -7.47
N ASP A 309 -9.33 32.46 -7.58
CA ASP A 309 -8.99 33.37 -6.50
C ASP A 309 -10.23 34.23 -6.27
N GLN A 310 -11.15 33.71 -5.47
CA GLN A 310 -12.10 34.57 -4.77
C GLN A 310 -11.21 35.47 -3.91
N ASN A 311 -11.00 36.69 -4.41
CA ASN A 311 -10.62 37.83 -3.63
C ASN A 311 -11.68 37.94 -2.53
N ASP A 312 -11.40 37.35 -1.38
CA ASP A 312 -12.14 37.65 -0.16
C ASP A 312 -11.73 39.10 0.18
N GLU A 313 -12.58 40.06 -0.21
CA GLU A 313 -12.54 41.47 0.24
C GLU A 313 -12.44 41.59 1.77
#